data_AF-A0A2W4RBC0-F1
#
_entry.id   AF-A0A2W4RBC0-F1
#
_cell.length_a   1.000
_cell.length_b   1.000
_cell.length_c   1.000
_cell.angle_alpha   90.00
_cell.angle_beta   90.00
_cell.angle_gamma   90.00
#
_symmetry.space_group_name_H-M   'P 1'
#
loop_
_entity.id
_entity.type
_entity.pdbx_description
1 polymer ?
#
loop_
_entity_poly.entity_id
_entity_poly.type
_entity_poly.pdbx_seq_one_letter_code
_entity_poly.pdbx_strand_id
1 'polypeptide(L)'
;MLIACAANGDTGSEMTLTLPHALRAGETAWLEVSVGVLAHGKEIDITTTSGRPLGTISPFVNRIGQEVGHYAIPLPPDAISGDRIALRLSLGNERRALTQDEVRSVRLTIGATR
;
A
#
# COMPACT_ATOMS: atom_id res chain seq x y z
N MET A 1 -14.12 -11.46 -6.69
CA MET A 1 -14.73 -11.38 -5.35
C MET A 1 -14.41 -10.01 -4.79
N LEU A 2 -15.38 -9.09 -4.77
CA LEU A 2 -15.23 -7.72 -4.26
C LEU A 2 -15.29 -7.76 -2.72
N ILE A 3 -14.33 -7.16 -2.02
CA ILE A 3 -14.41 -6.96 -0.56
C ILE A 3 -14.60 -5.46 -0.32
N ALA A 4 -15.68 -5.16 0.42
CA ALA A 4 -16.17 -3.82 0.72
C ALA A 4 -15.24 -3.04 1.65
N CYS A 5 -15.06 -1.75 1.37
CA CYS A 5 -14.39 -0.79 2.23
C CYS A 5 -15.36 -0.31 3.32
N ALA A 6 -15.14 -0.74 4.58
CA ALA A 6 -15.77 -0.12 5.73
C ALA A 6 -14.89 1.06 6.16
N ALA A 7 -15.32 2.28 5.83
CA ALA A 7 -14.68 3.51 6.27
C ALA A 7 -15.27 3.92 7.63
N ASN A 8 -14.49 3.81 8.70
CA ASN A 8 -14.80 4.41 10.00
C ASN A 8 -13.67 5.35 10.42
N GLY A 9 -13.96 6.65 10.36
CA GLY A 9 -13.43 7.72 11.22
C GLY A 9 -11.92 7.93 11.31
N ASP A 10 -11.47 9.12 10.91
CA ASP A 10 -10.19 9.74 11.30
C ASP A 10 -8.87 9.14 10.78
N THR A 11 -8.94 8.06 10.01
CA THR A 11 -7.80 7.16 9.92
C THR A 11 -7.66 6.57 8.53
N GLY A 12 -6.44 6.53 7.97
CA GLY A 12 -6.17 6.20 6.57
C GLY A 12 -6.85 4.92 6.05
N SER A 13 -6.90 4.80 4.72
CA SER A 13 -7.57 3.72 4.00
C SER A 13 -7.08 2.34 4.44
N GLU A 14 -7.91 1.65 5.21
CA GLU A 14 -7.67 0.27 5.63
C GLU A 14 -8.11 -0.71 4.54
N MET A 15 -7.26 -1.68 4.24
CA MET A 15 -7.54 -2.72 3.27
C MET A 15 -6.91 -4.04 3.71
N THR A 16 -7.64 -5.13 3.51
CA THR A 16 -7.10 -6.48 3.66
C THR A 16 -6.86 -7.06 2.28
N LEU A 17 -5.63 -7.40 1.99
CA LEU A 17 -5.23 -8.05 0.75
C LEU A 17 -4.94 -9.53 1.01
N THR A 18 -5.30 -10.36 0.05
CA THR A 18 -5.08 -11.80 0.11
C THR A 18 -4.08 -12.18 -0.97
N LEU A 19 -3.06 -12.93 -0.56
CA LEU A 19 -2.10 -13.58 -1.44
C LEU A 19 -2.75 -14.79 -2.14
N PRO A 20 -2.32 -15.12 -3.36
CA PRO A 20 -2.79 -16.34 -4.02
C PRO A 20 -2.41 -17.61 -3.25
N HIS A 21 -1.30 -17.57 -2.49
CA HIS A 21 -0.87 -18.62 -1.58
C HIS A 21 -0.06 -18.04 -0.42
N ALA A 22 0.03 -18.78 0.68
CA ALA A 22 0.89 -18.42 1.80
C ALA A 22 2.37 -18.38 1.37
N LEU A 23 3.09 -17.35 1.81
CA LEU A 23 4.49 -17.11 1.48
C LEU A 23 5.37 -18.31 1.84
N ARG A 24 6.13 -18.81 0.88
CA ARG A 24 7.10 -19.90 1.07
C ARG A 24 8.49 -19.34 1.32
N ALA A 25 9.37 -20.18 1.87
CA ALA A 25 10.77 -19.82 2.05
C ALA A 25 11.41 -19.43 0.70
N GLY A 26 12.05 -18.25 0.65
CA GLY A 26 12.67 -17.70 -0.57
C GLY A 26 11.71 -16.88 -1.46
N GLU A 27 10.42 -16.80 -1.12
CA GLU A 27 9.49 -15.86 -1.76
C GLU A 27 9.44 -14.54 -0.99
N THR A 28 9.12 -13.46 -1.70
CA THR A 28 8.80 -12.13 -1.14
C THR A 28 7.45 -11.70 -1.67
N ALA A 29 6.56 -11.24 -0.79
CA ALA A 29 5.36 -10.54 -1.21
C ALA A 29 5.70 -9.09 -1.55
N TRP A 30 5.25 -8.63 -2.70
CA TRP A 30 5.41 -7.26 -3.15
C TRP A 30 4.05 -6.57 -3.13
N LEU A 31 3.97 -5.47 -2.40
CA LEU A 31 2.86 -4.56 -2.48
C LEU A 31 3.12 -3.61 -3.64
N GLU A 32 2.32 -3.72 -4.69
CA GLU A 32 2.38 -2.77 -5.78
C GLU A 32 1.26 -1.74 -5.63
N VAL A 33 1.65 -0.47 -5.61
CA VAL A 33 0.75 0.68 -5.49
C VAL A 33 0.91 1.52 -6.75
N SER A 34 -0.19 1.67 -7.48
CA SER A 34 -0.32 2.62 -8.57
C SER A 34 -0.79 3.94 -7.99
N VAL A 35 0.10 4.92 -7.99
CA VAL A 35 -0.16 6.23 -7.41
C VAL A 35 -0.59 7.16 -8.53
N GLY A 36 -1.65 7.93 -8.34
CA GLY A 36 -2.07 8.96 -9.29
C GLY A 36 -1.57 10.32 -8.85
N VAL A 37 -2.32 11.39 -9.11
CA VAL A 37 -1.82 12.74 -8.85
C VAL A 37 -1.81 13.00 -7.33
N LEU A 38 -0.61 13.21 -6.78
CA LEU A 38 -0.42 13.62 -5.40
C LEU A 38 -0.07 15.10 -5.33
N ALA A 39 -0.58 15.80 -4.31
CA ALA A 39 -0.20 17.17 -4.06
C ALA A 39 1.31 17.27 -3.72
N HIS A 40 1.91 18.42 -4.04
CA HIS A 40 3.35 18.63 -3.86
C HIS A 40 3.78 18.40 -2.40
N GLY A 41 4.86 17.63 -2.22
CA GLY A 41 5.40 17.30 -0.89
C GLY A 41 4.52 16.35 -0.08
N LYS A 42 3.54 15.69 -0.70
CA LYS A 42 2.77 14.62 -0.05
C LYS A 42 3.43 13.27 -0.30
N GLU A 43 3.36 12.45 0.72
CA GLU A 43 3.87 11.08 0.75
C GLU A 43 2.72 10.16 1.18
N ILE A 44 2.78 8.90 0.77
CA ILE A 44 1.84 7.87 1.21
C ILE A 44 2.55 6.99 2.22
N ASP A 45 2.13 7.03 3.47
CA ASP A 45 2.60 6.11 4.50
C ASP A 45 1.82 4.81 4.45
N ILE A 46 2.57 3.70 4.44
CA ILE A 46 2.03 2.35 4.44
C ILE A 46 2.36 1.72 5.78
N THR A 47 1.30 1.41 6.51
CA THR A 47 1.37 0.80 7.84
C THR A 47 0.53 -0.47 7.85
N THR A 48 0.80 -1.39 8.77
CA THR A 48 -0.17 -2.44 9.10
C THR A 48 -1.31 -1.84 9.93
N THR A 49 -2.46 -2.51 10.00
CA THR A 49 -3.54 -2.10 10.92
C THR A 49 -3.11 -2.13 12.40
N SER A 50 -2.07 -2.91 12.72
CA SER A 50 -1.40 -2.89 14.03
C SER A 50 -0.52 -1.66 14.28
N GLY A 51 -0.37 -0.75 13.29
CA GLY A 51 0.44 0.46 13.38
C GLY A 51 1.93 0.26 13.06
N ARG A 52 2.34 -0.91 12.54
CA ARG A 52 3.75 -1.14 12.15
C ARG A 52 4.02 -0.47 10.79
N PRO A 53 5.02 0.41 10.66
CA PRO A 53 5.40 0.98 9.37
C PRO A 53 6.03 -0.10 8.47
N LEU A 54 5.57 -0.17 7.23
CA LEU A 54 6.11 -1.06 6.19
C LEU A 54 6.94 -0.28 5.17
N GLY A 55 6.58 0.98 4.93
CA GLY A 55 7.32 1.88 4.05
C GLY A 55 6.53 3.16 3.77
N THR A 56 7.17 4.09 3.06
CA THR A 56 6.58 5.35 2.63
C THR A 56 6.83 5.51 1.13
N ILE A 57 5.79 5.85 0.38
CA ILE A 57 5.89 6.19 -1.05
C ILE A 57 5.97 7.70 -1.17
N SER A 58 7.16 8.16 -1.57
CA SER A 58 7.41 9.56 -1.86
C SER A 58 7.57 9.73 -3.37
N PRO A 59 6.57 10.32 -4.06
CA PRO A 59 6.68 10.61 -5.47
C PRO A 59 7.57 11.85 -5.72
N PHE A 60 8.87 11.70 -5.51
CA PHE A 60 9.85 12.76 -5.79
C PHE A 60 10.13 12.83 -7.31
N VAL A 61 9.17 13.30 -8.11
CA VAL A 61 9.47 13.81 -9.46
C VAL A 61 8.65 15.06 -9.74
N ASN A 62 9.39 16.13 -10.01
CA ASN A 62 8.99 17.49 -10.33
C ASN A 62 8.28 17.58 -11.70
N ARG A 63 7.21 16.82 -11.92
CA ARG A 63 6.35 16.96 -13.09
C ARG A 63 4.92 17.16 -12.66
N ILE A 64 4.57 18.43 -12.51
CA ILE A 64 3.20 18.90 -12.36
C ILE A 64 2.35 18.26 -13.47
N GLY A 65 1.34 17.46 -13.10
CA GLY A 65 0.36 16.89 -14.04
C GLY A 65 0.73 15.58 -14.75
N GLN A 66 1.69 14.79 -14.27
CA GLN A 66 1.97 13.45 -14.79
C GLN A 66 1.49 12.35 -13.84
N GLU A 67 1.00 11.23 -14.40
CA GLU A 67 0.69 10.01 -13.64
C GLU A 67 1.92 9.59 -12.83
N VAL A 68 1.70 9.42 -11.54
CA VAL A 68 2.74 9.05 -10.61
C VAL A 68 2.98 7.54 -10.76
N GLY A 69 4.23 7.12 -10.59
CA GLY A 69 4.67 5.79 -11.04
C GLY A 69 3.99 4.62 -10.31
N HIS A 70 4.28 3.42 -10.79
CA HIS A 70 4.00 2.19 -10.05
C HIS A 70 5.13 1.95 -9.04
N TYR A 71 4.79 1.77 -7.76
CA TYR A 71 5.75 1.50 -6.69
C TYR A 71 5.58 0.08 -6.19
N ALA A 72 6.68 -0.68 -6.10
CA ALA A 72 6.69 -2.02 -5.53
C ALA A 72 7.47 -2.00 -4.21
N ILE A 73 6.82 -2.43 -3.13
CA ILE A 73 7.40 -2.45 -1.79
C ILE A 73 7.45 -3.89 -1.29
N PRO A 74 8.62 -4.38 -0.88
CA PRO A 74 8.73 -5.70 -0.30
C PRO A 74 8.05 -5.72 1.07
N LEU A 75 7.15 -6.67 1.28
CA LEU A 75 6.47 -6.87 2.54
C LEU A 75 7.22 -7.90 3.38
N PRO A 76 7.49 -7.61 4.66
CA PRO A 76 8.11 -8.59 5.54
C PRO A 76 7.14 -9.76 5.78
N PRO A 77 7.63 -11.01 5.78
CA PRO A 77 6.78 -12.18 6.01
C PRO A 77 6.07 -12.15 7.36
N ASP A 78 6.69 -11.55 8.39
CA ASP A 78 6.08 -11.37 9.72
C ASP A 78 4.85 -10.44 9.73
N ALA A 79 4.68 -9.59 8.71
CA ALA A 79 3.46 -8.78 8.59
C ALA A 79 2.28 -9.55 7.98
N ILE A 80 2.53 -10.76 7.48
CA ILE A 80 1.57 -11.56 6.71
C ILE A 80 1.08 -12.68 7.62
N SER A 81 -0.24 -12.67 7.87
CA SER A 81 -0.90 -13.68 8.70
C SER A 81 -1.53 -14.73 7.79
N GLY A 82 -0.81 -15.84 7.59
CA GLY A 82 -1.20 -16.91 6.67
C GLY A 82 -1.06 -16.47 5.21
N ASP A 83 -2.19 -16.31 4.52
CA ASP A 83 -2.30 -15.77 3.16
C ASP A 83 -2.78 -14.30 3.12
N ARG A 84 -2.94 -13.64 4.27
CA ARG A 84 -3.58 -12.31 4.33
C ARG A 84 -2.67 -11.28 4.96
N ILE A 85 -2.82 -10.04 4.50
CA ILE A 85 -2.18 -8.87 5.09
C ILE A 85 -3.21 -7.75 5.26
N ALA A 86 -3.23 -7.18 6.47
CA ALA A 86 -4.06 -6.03 6.80
C ALA A 86 -3.18 -4.77 6.78
N LEU A 87 -3.48 -3.87 5.85
CA LEU A 87 -2.73 -2.66 5.57
C LEU A 87 -3.60 -1.44 5.83
N ARG A 88 -2.96 -0.36 6.24
CA ARG A 88 -3.49 1.00 6.29
C ARG A 88 -2.58 1.89 5.47
N LEU A 89 -3.15 2.51 4.44
CA LEU A 89 -2.48 3.52 3.64
C LEU A 89 -2.99 4.90 4.06
N SER A 90 -2.10 5.82 4.33
CA SER A 90 -2.46 7.18 4.74
C SER A 90 -1.65 8.22 3.99
N LEU A 91 -2.22 9.41 3.79
CA LEU A 91 -1.45 10.52 3.23
C LEU A 91 -0.62 11.21 4.32
N GLY A 92 0.67 10.90 4.40
CA GLY A 92 1.63 11.52 5.30
C GLY A 92 1.15 11.63 6.76
N ASN A 93 1.56 12.73 7.39
CA ASN A 93 1.16 13.09 8.77
C ASN A 93 -0.32 13.45 8.93
N GLU A 94 -1.07 13.62 7.84
CA GLU A 94 -2.51 13.92 7.94
C GLU A 94 -3.32 12.68 8.32
N ARG A 95 -2.74 11.47 8.25
CA ARG A 95 -3.39 10.18 8.56
C ARG A 95 -4.77 10.03 7.92
N ARG A 96 -5.02 10.77 6.83
CA ARG A 96 -6.31 10.79 6.13
C ARG A 96 -6.39 9.67 5.11
N ALA A 97 -7.62 9.31 4.78
CA ALA A 97 -7.90 8.37 3.69
C ALA A 97 -7.43 8.92 2.34
N LEU A 98 -6.97 8.02 1.49
CA LEU A 98 -6.54 8.32 0.12
C LEU A 98 -7.74 8.27 -0.82
N THR A 99 -7.79 9.21 -1.74
CA THR A 99 -8.79 9.24 -2.82
C THR A 99 -8.37 8.32 -3.97
N GLN A 100 -9.32 7.96 -4.82
CA GLN A 100 -9.07 7.12 -6.02
C GLN A 100 -8.17 7.81 -7.05
N ASP A 101 -8.08 9.15 -7.01
CA ASP A 101 -7.17 9.90 -7.86
C ASP A 101 -5.73 9.88 -7.32
N GLU A 102 -5.55 9.83 -5.99
CA GLU A 102 -4.25 9.70 -5.33
C GLU A 102 -3.72 8.25 -5.38
N VAL A 103 -4.59 7.26 -5.18
CA VAL A 103 -4.25 5.83 -5.31
C VAL A 103 -5.23 5.15 -6.26
N ARG A 104 -4.72 4.79 -7.43
CA ARG A 104 -5.52 4.17 -8.50
C ARG A 104 -5.76 2.70 -8.24
N SER A 105 -4.73 1.99 -7.82
CA SER A 105 -4.77 0.55 -7.59
C SER A 105 -3.76 0.13 -6.53
N VAL A 106 -4.15 -0.86 -5.74
CA VAL A 106 -3.23 -1.58 -4.84
C VAL A 106 -3.37 -3.05 -5.13
N ARG A 107 -2.26 -3.72 -5.43
CA ARG A 107 -2.23 -5.17 -5.69
C ARG A 107 -1.10 -5.81 -4.91
N LEU A 108 -1.30 -7.08 -4.61
CA LEU A 108 -0.34 -7.90 -3.90
C LEU A 108 0.18 -8.98 -4.86
N THR A 109 1.50 -9.11 -4.96
CA THR A 109 2.13 -10.09 -5.84
C THR A 109 3.18 -10.88 -5.07
N ILE A 110 3.49 -12.07 -5.55
CA ILE A 110 4.58 -12.89 -4.99
C ILE A 110 5.66 -12.95 -6.04
N GLY A 111 6.89 -12.62 -5.64
CA GLY A 111 8.08 -12.74 -6.46
C GLY A 111 9.14 -13.56 -5.73
N ALA A 112 10.00 -14.24 -6.47
CA ALA A 112 11.16 -14.91 -5.88
C ALA A 112 12.20 -13.87 -5.45
N THR A 113 12.75 -14.01 -4.25
CA THR A 113 14.01 -13.35 -3.88
C THR A 113 15.12 -14.07 -4.64
N ARG A 114 15.82 -13.35 -5.52
CA ARG A 114 17.05 -13.87 -6.16
C ARG A 114 18.24 -13.78 -5.24
#